data_AF-A0A8T0GT38-F1
#
_entry.id   AF-A0A8T0GT38-F1
#
_cell.length_a   1.000
_cell.length_b   1.000
_cell.length_c   1.000
_cell.angle_alpha   90.00
_cell.angle_beta   90.00
_cell.angle_gamma   90.00
#
_symmetry.space_group_name_H-M   'P 1'
#
loop_
_entity.id
_entity.type
_entity.pdbx_description
1 polymer ?
#
loop_
_entity_poly.entity_id
_entity_poly.type
_entity_poly.pdbx_seq_one_letter_code
_entity_poly.pdbx_strand_id
1 'polypeptide(L)'
;MGSFISGLKSSASSKVAEPETTVIINRTSNPLEMKMGNHRFFTNLATVAKNDSYAVKANSNDTYQEYRLEAVHNSSGNSVIVNSDECVDNKTIIIKEVEGKLQVEREPRELPRLSSSSAIPATLEDESVKKSKWLLWW
;
A
#
# COMPACT_ATOMS: atom_id res chain seq x y z
N MET A 1 18.63 -10.35 -26.57
CA MET A 1 18.72 -8.94 -26.10
C MET A 1 18.29 -8.94 -24.64
N GLY A 2 19.25 -8.82 -23.73
CA GLY A 2 19.01 -8.91 -22.29
C GLY A 2 18.70 -7.54 -21.70
N SER A 3 17.55 -7.40 -21.04
CA SER A 3 17.22 -6.23 -20.23
C SER A 3 17.76 -6.44 -18.81
N PHE A 4 18.68 -5.56 -18.42
CA PHE A 4 19.16 -5.43 -17.06
C PHE A 4 18.12 -4.67 -16.24
N ILE A 5 17.47 -5.32 -15.27
CA ILE A 5 16.76 -4.62 -14.21
C ILE A 5 17.72 -4.55 -13.02
N SER A 6 18.30 -3.37 -12.81
CA SER A 6 19.14 -3.08 -11.67
C SER A 6 18.31 -3.07 -10.38
N GLY A 7 18.45 -4.11 -9.56
CA GLY A 7 17.98 -4.10 -8.18
C GLY A 7 18.84 -3.13 -7.36
N LEU A 8 18.25 -2.01 -6.93
CA LEU A 8 18.88 -1.13 -5.95
C LEU A 8 18.87 -1.82 -4.58
N LYS A 9 20.03 -2.34 -4.14
CA LYS A 9 20.28 -2.62 -2.73
C LYS A 9 20.55 -1.29 -2.02
N SER A 10 19.61 -0.83 -1.21
CA SER A 10 19.75 0.41 -0.44
C SER A 10 20.43 0.14 0.90
N SER A 11 21.70 0.54 1.02
CA SER A 11 22.38 0.69 2.31
C SER A 11 21.70 1.79 3.14
N ALA A 12 21.58 1.56 4.45
CA ALA A 12 20.99 2.48 5.41
C ALA A 12 21.59 3.89 5.31
N SER A 13 20.80 4.81 4.76
CA SER A 13 21.00 6.26 4.83
C SER A 13 19.62 6.83 5.03
N SER A 14 19.46 7.71 6.02
CA SER A 14 18.20 8.37 6.36
C SER A 14 17.67 9.13 5.15
N LYS A 15 16.84 8.46 4.34
CA LYS A 15 16.13 9.08 3.23
C LYS A 15 14.75 9.43 3.74
N VAL A 16 14.45 10.72 3.73
CA VAL A 16 13.07 11.21 3.72
C VAL A 16 12.33 10.37 2.68
N ALA A 17 11.32 9.62 3.11
CA ALA A 17 10.51 8.82 2.19
C ALA A 17 9.98 9.76 1.11
N GLU A 18 10.27 9.48 -0.17
CA GLU A 18 9.69 10.26 -1.26
C GLU A 18 8.16 10.23 -1.11
N PRO A 19 7.45 11.33 -1.45
CA PRO A 19 6.02 11.49 -1.17
C PRO A 19 5.10 10.46 -1.85
N GLU A 20 5.65 9.53 -2.64
CA GLU A 20 4.96 8.47 -3.38
C GLU A 20 5.58 7.08 -3.14
N THR A 21 6.46 6.96 -2.14
CA THR A 21 7.09 5.68 -1.80
C THR A 21 6.50 5.12 -0.51
N THR A 22 6.14 3.84 -0.57
CA THR A 22 5.58 3.08 0.53
C THR A 22 6.50 1.94 0.88
N VAL A 23 6.80 1.80 2.15
CA VAL A 23 7.70 0.77 2.65
C VAL A 23 6.87 -0.40 3.15
N ILE A 24 7.00 -1.56 2.49
CA ILE A 24 6.44 -2.82 2.97
C ILE A 24 7.48 -3.51 3.83
N ILE A 25 7.17 -3.74 5.11
CA ILE A 25 8.09 -4.31 6.10
C ILE A 25 7.66 -5.73 6.45
N ASN A 26 8.56 -6.69 6.32
CA ASN A 26 8.35 -8.06 6.75
C ASN A 26 8.74 -8.23 8.23
N ARG A 27 7.77 -8.35 9.12
CA ARG A 27 7.98 -8.72 10.54
C ARG A 27 7.54 -10.14 10.87
N THR A 28 7.43 -10.99 9.86
CA THR A 28 7.12 -12.41 10.03
C THR A 28 8.37 -13.19 10.41
N SER A 29 8.19 -14.48 10.74
CA SER A 29 9.30 -15.38 11.07
C SER A 29 10.08 -15.85 9.83
N ASN A 30 9.49 -15.73 8.63
CA ASN A 30 9.98 -16.28 7.38
C ASN A 30 10.19 -15.19 6.31
N PRO A 31 11.01 -15.43 5.26
CA PRO A 31 11.01 -14.57 4.08
C PRO A 31 9.65 -14.61 3.37
N LEU A 32 9.28 -13.47 2.78
CA LEU A 32 8.06 -13.34 1.97
C LEU A 32 8.43 -13.25 0.49
N GLU A 33 7.83 -14.09 -0.35
CA GLU A 33 7.80 -13.87 -1.80
C GLU A 33 6.75 -12.82 -2.12
N MET A 34 7.19 -11.77 -2.81
CA MET A 34 6.35 -10.70 -3.30
C MET A 34 6.13 -10.89 -4.80
N LYS A 35 4.86 -10.96 -5.19
CA LYS A 35 4.43 -11.08 -6.58
C LYS A 35 3.59 -9.86 -6.93
N MET A 36 3.75 -9.36 -8.15
CA MET A 36 3.02 -8.20 -8.66
C MET A 36 2.11 -8.63 -9.81
N GLY A 37 0.90 -8.11 -9.86
CA GLY A 37 -0.06 -8.57 -10.85
C GLY A 37 -1.41 -7.91 -10.77
N ASN A 38 -2.37 -8.54 -11.44
CA ASN A 38 -3.78 -8.20 -11.33
C ASN A 38 -4.60 -9.49 -11.36
N HIS A 39 -5.32 -9.74 -10.27
CA HIS A 39 -6.27 -10.83 -10.08
C HIS A 39 -5.74 -12.25 -10.37
N ARG A 40 -5.71 -12.68 -11.63
CA ARG A 40 -5.28 -14.06 -12.01
C ARG A 40 -3.84 -14.13 -12.49
N PHE A 41 -3.22 -13.00 -12.85
CA PHE A 41 -1.91 -12.97 -13.45
C PHE A 41 -0.93 -12.29 -12.51
N PHE A 42 0.01 -13.05 -11.99
CA PHE A 42 1.06 -12.58 -11.09
C PHE A 42 2.43 -12.95 -11.65
N THR A 43 3.38 -12.03 -11.50
CA THR A 43 4.81 -12.27 -11.76
C THR A 43 5.61 -12.09 -10.48
N ASN A 44 6.71 -12.82 -10.34
CA ASN A 44 7.61 -12.66 -9.21
C ASN A 44 8.27 -11.28 -9.28
N LEU A 45 8.18 -10.53 -8.18
CA LEU A 45 8.78 -9.20 -8.06
C LEU A 45 10.06 -9.25 -7.23
N ALA A 46 9.97 -9.76 -5.99
CA ALA A 46 11.08 -9.78 -5.04
C ALA A 46 10.87 -10.82 -3.93
N THR A 47 11.92 -11.05 -3.15
CA THR A 47 11.82 -11.75 -1.86
C THR A 47 12.21 -10.77 -0.75
N VAL A 48 11.31 -10.55 0.21
CA VAL A 48 11.53 -9.67 1.36
C VAL A 48 12.01 -10.54 2.53
N ALA A 49 13.29 -10.41 2.89
CA ALA A 49 13.88 -11.18 3.98
C ALA A 49 13.18 -10.87 5.32
N LYS A 50 13.37 -11.77 6.30
CA LYS A 50 12.88 -11.55 7.66
C LYS A 50 13.43 -10.23 8.23
N ASN A 51 12.55 -9.43 8.82
CA ASN A 51 12.86 -8.12 9.40
C ASN A 51 13.46 -7.12 8.39
N ASP A 52 13.26 -7.36 7.09
CA ASP A 52 13.68 -6.46 6.02
C ASP A 52 12.45 -5.76 5.40
N SER A 53 12.71 -4.88 4.45
CA SER A 53 11.69 -4.08 3.80
C SER A 53 11.89 -3.97 2.29
N TYR A 54 10.79 -3.71 1.60
CA TYR A 54 10.77 -3.42 0.18
C TYR A 54 10.05 -2.10 -0.07
N ALA A 55 10.67 -1.22 -0.85
CA ALA A 55 10.11 0.06 -1.21
C ALA A 55 9.29 -0.07 -2.50
N VAL A 56 8.01 0.27 -2.43
CA VAL A 56 7.10 0.33 -3.58
C VAL A 56 6.88 1.79 -3.91
N LYS A 57 7.12 2.16 -5.17
CA LYS A 57 6.70 3.46 -5.70
C LYS A 57 5.34 3.27 -6.35
N ALA A 58 4.33 3.99 -5.86
CA ALA A 58 2.96 3.94 -6.38
C ALA A 58 2.43 5.37 -6.55
N ASN A 59 2.05 5.72 -7.76
CA ASN A 59 1.41 6.99 -8.08
C ASN A 59 -0.12 6.79 -8.18
N SER A 60 -0.89 7.80 -7.80
CA SER A 60 -2.36 7.76 -7.92
C SER A 60 -2.86 7.66 -9.36
N ASN A 61 -2.01 7.99 -10.33
CA ASN A 61 -2.30 7.88 -11.76
C ASN A 61 -1.82 6.56 -12.38
N ASP A 62 -1.14 5.70 -11.60
CA ASP A 62 -0.70 4.40 -12.09
C ASP A 62 -1.87 3.46 -12.32
N THR A 63 -1.67 2.49 -13.20
CA THR A 63 -2.65 1.40 -13.37
C THR A 63 -2.71 0.57 -12.11
N TYR A 64 -3.93 0.18 -11.72
CA TYR A 64 -4.17 -0.69 -10.57
C TYR A 64 -3.29 -1.94 -10.59
N GLN A 65 -2.61 -2.19 -9.48
CA GLN A 65 -1.77 -3.36 -9.27
C GLN A 65 -2.00 -3.98 -7.90
N GLU A 66 -1.82 -5.29 -7.85
CA GLU A 66 -1.86 -6.09 -6.63
C GLU A 66 -0.48 -6.66 -6.34
N TYR A 67 -0.05 -6.48 -5.10
CA TYR A 67 1.15 -7.04 -4.53
C TYR A 67 0.75 -8.18 -3.59
N ARG A 68 0.91 -9.41 -4.05
CA ARG A 68 0.67 -10.59 -3.24
C ARG A 68 1.94 -10.97 -2.49
N LEU A 69 1.84 -11.11 -1.17
CA LEU A 69 2.92 -11.59 -0.31
C LEU A 69 2.56 -12.96 0.25
N GLU A 70 3.45 -13.93 0.02
CA GLU A 70 3.31 -15.33 0.44
C GLU A 70 4.59 -15.75 1.20
N ALA A 71 4.46 -16.55 2.27
CA ALA A 71 5.64 -17.06 2.97
C ALA A 71 6.32 -18.18 2.17
N VAL A 72 7.63 -18.09 1.93
CA VAL A 72 8.41 -19.02 1.07
C VAL A 72 8.24 -20.50 1.47
N HIS A 73 8.13 -20.78 2.77
CA HIS A 73 8.13 -22.14 3.31
C HIS A 73 6.79 -22.57 3.92
N ASN A 74 5.73 -21.78 3.76
CA ASN A 74 4.43 -22.08 4.38
C ASN A 74 3.43 -22.48 3.29
N SER A 75 3.19 -23.79 3.16
CA SER A 75 2.26 -24.39 2.20
C SER A 75 0.77 -24.20 2.57
N SER A 76 0.47 -23.42 3.62
CA SER A 76 -0.89 -23.23 4.14
C SER A 76 -1.77 -22.34 3.25
N GLY A 77 -1.23 -21.75 2.17
CA GLY A 77 -1.95 -20.79 1.34
C GLY A 77 -2.19 -19.44 2.02
N ASN A 78 -1.49 -19.16 3.12
CA ASN A 78 -1.58 -17.87 3.82
C ASN A 78 -0.83 -16.80 3.01
N SER A 79 -1.62 -16.04 2.23
CA SER A 79 -1.16 -14.89 1.47
C SER A 79 -1.87 -13.62 1.91
N VAL A 80 -1.21 -12.48 1.81
CA VAL A 80 -1.86 -11.16 1.91
C VAL A 80 -1.71 -10.44 0.58
N ILE A 81 -2.71 -9.65 0.23
CA ILE A 81 -2.67 -8.77 -0.93
C ILE A 81 -2.65 -7.34 -0.41
N VAL A 82 -1.72 -6.57 -0.94
CA VAL A 82 -1.66 -5.12 -0.81
C VAL A 82 -1.88 -4.53 -2.20
N ASN A 83 -2.79 -3.59 -2.37
CA ASN A 83 -3.02 -2.98 -3.68
C ASN A 83 -2.30 -1.63 -3.85
N SER A 84 -2.27 -1.13 -5.08
CA SER A 84 -1.65 0.16 -5.42
C SER A 84 -2.26 1.33 -4.65
N ASP A 85 -3.56 1.30 -4.38
CA ASP A 85 -4.27 2.37 -3.69
C ASP A 85 -3.87 2.42 -2.21
N GLU A 86 -3.76 1.26 -1.56
CA GLU A 86 -3.19 1.14 -0.22
C GLU A 86 -1.74 1.64 -0.16
N CYS A 87 -0.96 1.43 -1.22
CA CYS A 87 0.38 2.00 -1.33
C CYS A 87 0.36 3.52 -1.53
N VAL A 88 -0.68 4.11 -2.12
CA VAL A 88 -0.81 5.57 -2.22
C VAL A 88 -1.20 6.15 -0.84
N ASP A 89 -2.13 5.51 -0.14
CA ASP A 89 -2.70 6.00 1.11
C ASP A 89 -1.77 5.85 2.33
N ASN A 90 -0.90 4.85 2.31
CA ASN A 90 -0.07 4.49 3.46
C ASN A 90 1.40 4.75 3.16
N LYS A 91 2.15 5.26 4.14
CA LYS A 91 3.62 5.40 4.02
C LYS A 91 4.35 4.11 4.43
N THR A 92 3.74 3.33 5.32
CA THR A 92 4.30 2.07 5.82
C THR A 92 3.21 1.00 5.84
N ILE A 93 3.55 -0.20 5.38
CA ILE A 93 2.70 -1.38 5.49
C ILE A 93 3.52 -2.49 6.15
N ILE A 94 3.06 -3.01 7.28
CA ILE A 94 3.80 -3.99 8.07
C ILE A 94 3.07 -5.33 7.97
N ILE A 95 3.76 -6.34 7.49
CA ILE A 95 3.26 -7.72 7.44
C ILE A 95 3.75 -8.45 8.67
N LYS A 96 2.81 -8.96 9.46
CA LYS A 96 3.08 -9.73 10.69
C LYS A 96 2.48 -11.12 10.58
N GLU A 97 2.99 -12.04 11.40
CA GLU A 97 2.44 -13.38 11.53
C GLU A 97 1.87 -13.52 12.94
N VAL A 98 0.57 -13.79 13.03
CA VAL A 98 -0.17 -13.97 14.29
C VAL A 98 -0.95 -15.28 14.17
N GLU A 99 -0.70 -16.21 15.09
CA GLU A 99 -1.33 -17.54 15.08
C GLU A 99 -1.15 -18.29 13.74
N GLY A 100 0.02 -18.14 13.11
CA GLY A 100 0.37 -18.75 11.83
C GLY A 100 -0.32 -18.12 10.61
N LYS A 101 -1.08 -17.03 10.78
CA LYS A 101 -1.72 -16.28 9.70
C LYS A 101 -1.01 -14.95 9.48
N LEU A 102 -0.91 -14.55 8.22
CA LEU A 102 -0.39 -13.24 7.85
C LEU A 102 -1.44 -12.16 8.14
N GLN A 103 -1.02 -11.08 8.78
CA GLN A 103 -1.82 -9.89 9.07
C GLN A 103 -1.11 -8.64 8.57
N VAL A 104 -1.90 -7.61 8.23
CA VAL A 104 -1.40 -6.36 7.65
C VAL A 104 -1.75 -5.20 8.59
N GLU A 105 -0.73 -4.52 9.08
CA GLU A 105 -0.86 -3.23 9.75
C GLU A 105 -0.44 -2.11 8.80
N ARG A 106 -1.11 -0.96 8.90
CA ARG A 106 -0.93 0.15 7.97
C ARG A 106 -0.67 1.43 8.74
N GLU A 107 0.28 2.21 8.26
CA GLU A 107 0.56 3.54 8.77
C GLU A 107 0.18 4.55 7.68
N PRO A 108 -0.91 5.32 7.86
CA PRO A 108 -1.37 6.29 6.88
C PRO A 108 -0.31 7.34 6.56
N ARG A 109 -0.32 7.82 5.31
CA ARG A 109 0.45 8.98 4.90
C ARG A 109 -0.28 10.23 5.40
N GLU A 110 0.47 11.16 5.97
CA GLU A 110 -0.08 12.47 6.31
C GLU A 110 -0.37 13.23 5.01
N LEU A 111 -1.64 13.48 4.72
CA LEU A 111 -2.01 14.37 3.63
C LEU A 111 -1.56 15.78 3.99
N PRO A 112 -1.11 16.58 3.00
CA PRO A 112 -0.96 18.02 3.19
C PRO A 112 -2.28 18.54 3.73
N ARG A 113 -2.29 19.01 4.99
CA ARG A 113 -3.44 19.72 5.53
C ARG A 113 -3.65 20.90 4.61
N LEU A 114 -4.72 20.90 3.83
CA LEU A 114 -5.29 22.16 3.34
C LEU A 114 -5.46 23.01 4.59
N SER A 115 -4.63 24.03 4.75
CA SER A 115 -4.74 24.94 5.88
C SER A 115 -6.19 25.39 5.90
N SER A 116 -6.92 25.04 6.95
CA SER A 116 -8.26 25.53 7.20
C SER A 116 -8.16 27.03 7.49
N SER A 117 -8.00 27.82 6.43
CA SER A 117 -8.17 29.25 6.46
C SER A 117 -9.66 29.53 6.41
N SER A 118 -10.13 30.12 7.51
CA SER A 118 -11.46 30.66 7.77
C SER A 118 -12.53 29.63 8.13
N ALA A 119 -12.61 29.34 9.44
CA ALA A 119 -13.85 28.95 10.10
C ALA A 119 -14.89 30.07 9.88
N ILE A 120 -15.86 29.83 8.99
CA ILE A 120 -17.08 30.64 8.94
C ILE A 120 -17.94 30.16 10.11
N PRO A 121 -18.30 31.01 11.09
CA PRO A 121 -19.18 30.61 12.17
C PRO A 121 -20.55 30.24 11.59
N ALA A 122 -21.08 29.09 12.02
CA ALA A 122 -22.41 28.63 11.66
C ALA A 122 -23.45 29.66 12.08
N THR A 123 -23.93 30.45 11.11
CA THR A 123 -25.15 31.24 11.26
C THR A 123 -26.22 30.52 10.46
N LEU A 124 -27.21 30.03 11.19
CA LEU A 124 -28.45 29.44 10.70
C LEU A 124 -29.14 30.41 9.75
N GLU A 125 -29.24 30.09 8.45
CA GLU A 125 -30.39 30.47 7.65
C GLU A 125 -30.83 29.30 6.77
N ASP A 126 -32.09 28.97 6.97
CA ASP A 126 -32.93 27.97 6.34
C ASP A 126 -33.16 28.33 4.87
N GLU A 127 -32.82 27.44 3.93
CA GLU A 127 -33.63 27.24 2.72
C GLU A 127 -33.20 25.99 1.92
N SER A 128 -34.08 24.99 1.92
CA SER A 128 -34.41 24.10 0.80
C SER A 128 -33.25 23.45 0.00
N VAL A 129 -32.63 22.42 0.58
CA VAL A 129 -31.76 21.50 -0.17
C VAL A 129 -32.62 20.53 -0.99
N LYS A 130 -32.73 20.77 -2.30
CA LYS A 130 -33.18 19.78 -3.28
C LYS A 130 -32.24 18.58 -3.26
N LYS A 131 -32.70 17.46 -2.68
CA LYS A 131 -31.99 16.18 -2.66
C LYS A 131 -31.78 15.68 -4.09
N SER A 132 -30.53 15.74 -4.56
CA SER A 132 -30.14 15.11 -5.82
C SER A 132 -30.05 13.61 -5.60
N LYS A 133 -30.96 12.88 -6.24
CA LYS A 133 -31.11 11.43 -6.19
C LYS A 133 -30.07 10.81 -7.11
N TRP A 134 -28.99 10.28 -6.55
CA TRP A 134 -28.04 9.47 -7.30
C TRP A 134 -28.73 8.16 -7.73
N LEU A 135 -28.94 8.00 -9.03
CA LEU A 135 -29.42 6.74 -9.62
C LEU A 135 -28.20 5.84 -9.85
N LEU A 136 -28.13 4.75 -9.08
CA LEU A 136 -27.30 3.59 -9.37
C LEU A 136 -27.92 2.87 -10.59
N TRP A 137 -27.16 2.74 -11.67
CA TRP A 137 -27.56 1.96 -12.83
C TRP A 137 -27.10 0.52 -12.61
N TRP A 138 -28.06 -0.41 -12.64
CA TRP A 138 -27.87 -1.86 -12.84
C TRP A 138 -28.31 -2.20 -14.25
#